data_AF-A0A927CB74-F1
#
_entry.id   AF-A0A927CB74-F1
#
_cell.length_a   1.000
_cell.length_b   1.000
_cell.length_c   1.000
_cell.angle_alpha   90.00
_cell.angle_beta   90.00
_cell.angle_gamma   90.00
#
_symmetry.space_group_name_H-M   'P 1'
#
loop_
_entity.id
_entity.type
_entity.pdbx_description
1 polymer ?
#
loop_
_entity_poly.entity_id
_entity_poly.type
_entity_poly.pdbx_seq_one_letter_code
_entity_poly.pdbx_strand_id
1 'polypeptide(L)'
;MKSKGYLLAGLIIFAAFFGSSIFFESPLLLYIASAIPIFIVPFLPDIRTSQRLKPEQKGVEIVKLISGDGGPEWLVVSFRPGTVNWNRRTLIVPFEQAPTVESLPTDDYTAALTVLQYDLRVRKGRQGRFGILLSNLSERTAGMPFTVNEVNRLLIPLNDIAESMPMPMPSSAAVTSHSVELQA
;
A
#
# COMPACT_ATOMS: atom_id res chain seq x y z
N MET A 1 -8.68 6.38 14.40
CA MET A 1 -9.50 5.72 15.44
C MET A 1 -10.83 6.43 15.69
N LYS A 2 -10.92 7.76 15.55
CA LYS A 2 -12.18 8.52 15.78
C LYS A 2 -13.37 8.11 14.89
N SER A 3 -13.16 7.79 13.61
CA SER A 3 -14.26 7.40 12.69
C SER A 3 -14.99 6.10 13.06
N LYS A 4 -14.31 5.16 13.73
CA LYS A 4 -14.93 3.89 14.14
C LYS A 4 -16.00 4.08 15.22
N GLY A 5 -15.82 5.06 16.11
CA GLY A 5 -16.79 5.37 17.16
C GLY A 5 -18.10 5.93 16.60
N TYR A 6 -18.02 6.85 15.63
CA TYR A 6 -19.21 7.42 14.99
C TYR A 6 -20.02 6.38 14.21
N LEU A 7 -19.35 5.44 13.55
CA LEU A 7 -20.02 4.35 12.85
C LEU A 7 -20.74 3.40 13.80
N LEU A 8 -20.07 3.02 14.91
CA LEU A 8 -20.68 2.17 15.92
C LEU A 8 -21.89 2.86 16.56
N ALA A 9 -21.75 4.15 16.90
CA ALA A 9 -22.85 4.95 17.43
C ALA A 9 -24.01 5.05 16.43
N GLY A 10 -23.73 5.34 15.16
CA GLY A 10 -24.75 5.40 14.11
C GLY A 10 -25.48 4.07 13.92
N LEU A 11 -24.76 2.95 14.01
CA LEU A 11 -25.35 1.61 13.88
C LEU A 11 -26.21 1.23 15.10
N ILE A 12 -25.80 1.63 16.31
CA ILE A 12 -26.60 1.48 17.53
C ILE A 12 -27.88 2.33 17.44
N ILE A 13 -27.76 3.59 17.00
CA ILE A 13 -28.91 4.49 16.83
C ILE A 13 -29.88 3.92 15.79
N PHE A 14 -29.38 3.44 14.65
CA PHE A 14 -30.20 2.76 13.64
C PHE A 14 -30.95 1.56 14.23
N ALA A 15 -30.24 0.68 14.95
CA ALA A 15 -30.84 -0.50 15.57
C ALA A 15 -31.91 -0.13 16.62
N ALA A 16 -31.67 0.92 17.40
CA ALA A 16 -32.62 1.41 18.40
C ALA A 16 -33.89 1.98 17.75
N PHE A 17 -33.78 2.81 16.70
CA PHE A 17 -34.93 3.34 15.97
C PHE A 17 -35.70 2.24 15.23
N PHE A 18 -35.00 1.31 14.59
CA PHE A 18 -35.61 0.18 13.90
C PHE A 18 -36.34 -0.76 14.88
N GLY A 19 -35.71 -1.11 16.00
CA GLY A 19 -36.36 -1.94 17.04
C GLY A 19 -37.55 -1.24 17.68
N SER A 20 -37.44 0.06 17.98
CA SER A 20 -38.54 0.86 18.52
C SER A 20 -39.69 1.00 17.53
N SER A 21 -39.39 1.10 16.23
CA SER A 21 -40.42 1.12 15.17
C SER A 21 -41.28 -0.14 15.19
N ILE A 22 -40.68 -1.31 15.40
CA ILE A 22 -41.40 -2.58 15.48
C ILE A 22 -42.22 -2.66 16.78
N PHE A 23 -41.64 -2.27 17.91
CA PHE A 23 -42.30 -2.39 19.21
C PHE A 23 -43.50 -1.44 19.37
N PHE A 24 -43.41 -0.23 18.84
CA PHE A 24 -44.47 0.78 18.91
C PHE A 24 -45.35 0.86 17.65
N GLU A 25 -45.12 -0.03 16.67
CA GLU A 25 -45.81 -0.03 15.36
C GLU A 25 -45.81 1.34 14.68
N SER A 26 -44.74 2.13 14.88
CA SER A 26 -44.68 3.52 14.44
C SER A 26 -44.04 3.62 13.05
N PRO A 27 -44.80 4.03 12.02
CA PRO A 27 -44.25 4.25 10.68
C PRO A 27 -43.28 5.44 10.66
N LEU A 28 -43.47 6.43 11.54
CA LEU A 28 -42.58 7.60 11.64
C LEU A 28 -41.16 7.17 12.06
N LEU A 29 -41.03 6.27 13.03
CA LEU A 29 -39.73 5.74 13.46
C LEU A 29 -39.06 4.93 12.35
N LEU A 30 -39.84 4.21 11.53
CA LEU A 30 -39.33 3.49 10.37
C LEU A 30 -38.74 4.46 9.32
N TYR A 31 -39.41 5.59 9.05
CA TYR A 31 -38.90 6.62 8.14
C TYR A 31 -37.60 7.26 8.64
N ILE A 32 -37.50 7.51 9.96
CA ILE A 32 -36.24 7.99 10.54
C ILE A 32 -35.16 6.93 10.39
N ALA A 33 -35.47 5.67 10.69
CA ALA A 33 -34.53 4.57 10.56
C ALA A 33 -34.01 4.40 9.12
N SER A 34 -34.86 4.57 8.11
CA SER A 34 -34.46 4.44 6.70
C SER A 34 -33.58 5.59 6.19
N ALA A 35 -33.67 6.77 6.79
CA ALA A 35 -32.83 7.92 6.45
C ALA A 35 -31.39 7.79 7.02
N ILE A 36 -31.22 7.13 8.16
CA ILE A 36 -29.93 7.02 8.86
C ILE A 36 -28.80 6.43 7.98
N PRO A 37 -28.99 5.35 7.20
CA PRO A 37 -27.96 4.83 6.30
C PRO A 37 -27.39 5.87 5.33
N ILE A 38 -28.22 6.79 4.82
CA ILE A 38 -27.78 7.85 3.89
C ILE A 38 -26.74 8.75 4.56
N PHE A 39 -26.94 9.05 5.85
CA PHE A 39 -26.01 9.86 6.64
C PHE A 39 -24.77 9.09 7.09
N ILE A 40 -24.84 7.77 7.25
CA ILE A 40 -23.71 6.93 7.67
C ILE A 40 -22.71 6.70 6.53
N VAL A 41 -23.20 6.55 5.29
CA VAL A 41 -22.38 6.24 4.11
C VAL A 41 -21.13 7.12 3.92
N PRO A 42 -21.18 8.46 3.99
CA PRO A 42 -19.98 9.29 3.82
C PRO A 42 -18.93 9.09 4.94
N PHE A 43 -19.32 8.51 6.07
CA PHE A 43 -18.41 8.20 7.19
C PHE A 43 -17.93 6.75 7.19
N LEU A 44 -18.38 5.91 6.24
CA LEU A 44 -17.87 4.54 6.13
C LEU A 44 -16.36 4.59 5.85
N PRO A 45 -15.56 3.80 6.59
CA PRO A 45 -14.15 3.72 6.30
C PRO A 45 -14.05 3.01 4.95
N ASP A 46 -13.18 3.47 4.05
CA ASP A 46 -12.90 2.70 2.85
C ASP A 46 -12.22 1.37 3.26
N ILE A 47 -13.02 0.29 3.27
CA ILE A 47 -12.70 -0.98 3.94
C ILE A 47 -11.58 -1.74 3.22
N ARG A 48 -11.20 -1.38 1.98
CA ARG A 48 -10.10 -2.06 1.26
C ARG A 48 -9.27 -1.10 0.41
N THR A 49 -8.60 -0.13 1.02
CA THR A 49 -7.73 0.81 0.29
C THR A 49 -6.44 0.21 -0.26
N SER A 50 -5.99 -0.95 0.23
CA SER A 50 -4.71 -1.55 -0.18
C SER A 50 -4.88 -2.82 -1.01
N GLN A 51 -4.15 -2.91 -2.12
CA GLN A 51 -3.94 -4.15 -2.88
C GLN A 51 -2.53 -4.70 -2.66
N ARG A 52 -2.34 -6.00 -2.88
CA ARG A 52 -1.04 -6.67 -2.75
C ARG A 52 -0.73 -7.39 -4.05
N LEU A 53 0.44 -7.14 -4.63
CA LEU A 53 0.96 -7.98 -5.70
C LEU A 53 1.58 -9.25 -5.11
N LYS A 54 1.31 -10.37 -5.75
CA LYS A 54 1.91 -11.66 -5.43
C LYS A 54 2.92 -12.00 -6.54
N PRO A 55 4.19 -12.28 -6.22
CA PRO A 55 5.20 -12.63 -7.23
C PRO A 55 4.81 -13.85 -8.08
N GLU A 56 4.07 -14.79 -7.50
CA GLU A 56 3.64 -16.04 -8.16
C GLU A 56 2.32 -15.89 -8.94
N GLN A 57 1.76 -14.69 -9.01
CA GLN A 57 0.53 -14.46 -9.77
C GLN A 57 0.85 -14.43 -11.27
N LYS A 58 0.07 -15.19 -12.06
CA LYS A 58 0.22 -15.19 -13.53
C LYS A 58 0.19 -13.76 -14.07
N GLY A 59 1.25 -13.39 -14.79
CA GLY A 59 1.38 -12.07 -15.41
C GLY A 59 1.79 -10.96 -14.45
N VAL A 60 2.42 -11.29 -13.31
CA VAL A 60 3.17 -10.35 -12.45
C VAL A 60 4.61 -10.85 -12.38
N GLU A 61 5.56 -9.96 -12.61
CA GLU A 61 6.98 -10.25 -12.52
C GLU A 61 7.66 -9.12 -11.75
N ILE A 62 8.44 -9.46 -10.73
CA ILE A 62 9.15 -8.50 -9.90
C ILE A 62 10.61 -8.89 -9.92
N VAL A 63 11.46 -8.05 -10.50
CA VAL A 63 12.89 -8.35 -10.66
C VAL A 63 13.74 -7.16 -10.26
N LYS A 64 14.96 -7.43 -9.81
CA LYS A 64 16.00 -6.43 -9.58
C LYS A 64 16.87 -6.36 -10.83
N LEU A 65 16.88 -5.23 -11.50
CA LEU A 65 17.69 -5.00 -12.69
C LEU A 65 19.06 -4.45 -12.28
N ILE A 66 20.12 -5.12 -12.74
CA ILE A 66 21.50 -4.65 -12.60
C ILE A 66 21.76 -3.56 -13.63
N SER A 67 22.37 -2.47 -13.19
CA SER A 67 22.93 -1.45 -14.07
C SER A 67 24.44 -1.64 -14.15
N GLY A 68 25.07 -1.11 -15.20
CA GLY A 68 26.44 -1.46 -15.64
C GLY A 68 27.57 -1.46 -14.59
N ASP A 69 27.34 -0.92 -13.39
CA ASP A 69 28.25 -0.94 -12.23
C ASP A 69 28.17 -2.22 -11.36
N GLY A 70 27.45 -3.26 -11.82
CA GLY A 70 27.46 -4.59 -11.17
C GLY A 70 26.57 -4.73 -9.93
N GLY A 71 25.81 -3.68 -9.57
CA GLY A 71 24.82 -3.68 -8.51
C GLY A 71 23.38 -3.52 -9.03
N PRO A 72 22.37 -4.08 -8.34
CA PRO A 72 20.98 -3.84 -8.69
C PRO A 72 20.61 -2.38 -8.41
N GLU A 73 20.27 -1.63 -9.45
CA GLU A 73 19.91 -0.21 -9.36
C GLU A 73 18.40 -0.01 -9.35
N TRP A 74 17.68 -0.83 -10.12
CA TRP A 74 16.24 -0.69 -10.33
C TRP A 74 15.50 -1.94 -9.86
N LEU A 75 14.37 -1.74 -9.19
CA LEU A 75 13.37 -2.77 -9.04
C LEU A 75 12.30 -2.54 -10.11
N VAL A 76 12.10 -3.55 -10.95
CA VAL A 76 11.10 -3.52 -12.02
C VAL A 76 9.94 -4.41 -11.65
N VAL A 77 8.74 -3.85 -11.66
CA VAL A 77 7.48 -4.57 -11.42
C VAL A 77 6.71 -4.56 -12.74
N SER A 78 6.78 -5.65 -13.49
CA SER A 78 6.00 -5.87 -14.70
C SER A 78 4.68 -6.55 -14.34
N PHE A 79 3.59 -6.13 -14.95
CA PHE A 79 2.29 -6.78 -14.79
C PHE A 79 1.43 -6.64 -16.04
N ARG A 80 0.50 -7.58 -16.23
CA ARG A 80 -0.50 -7.46 -17.30
C ARG A 80 -1.45 -6.28 -17.05
N PRO A 81 -1.83 -5.52 -18.09
CA PRO A 81 -2.87 -4.50 -18.00
C PRO A 81 -4.12 -5.03 -17.26
N GLY A 82 -4.66 -4.23 -16.34
CA GLY A 82 -5.79 -4.62 -15.50
C GLY A 82 -5.45 -5.41 -14.22
N THR A 83 -4.19 -5.82 -14.02
CA THR A 83 -3.78 -6.51 -12.78
C THR A 83 -3.77 -5.56 -11.57
N VAL A 84 -3.35 -4.31 -11.80
CA VAL A 84 -3.30 -3.25 -10.80
C VAL A 84 -4.64 -2.52 -10.81
N ASN A 85 -5.35 -2.51 -9.68
CA ASN A 85 -6.55 -1.69 -9.52
C ASN A 85 -6.14 -0.28 -9.09
N TRP A 86 -6.16 0.65 -10.04
CA TRP A 86 -5.77 2.06 -9.86
C TRP A 86 -6.69 2.85 -8.93
N ASN A 87 -7.92 2.37 -8.68
CA ASN A 87 -8.84 3.01 -7.73
C ASN A 87 -8.50 2.68 -6.27
N ARG A 88 -7.52 1.80 -6.02
CA ARG A 88 -7.01 1.53 -4.66
C ARG A 88 -6.04 2.63 -4.26
N ARG A 89 -5.94 2.93 -2.97
CA ARG A 89 -4.99 3.92 -2.45
C ARG A 89 -3.54 3.45 -2.51
N THR A 90 -3.30 2.17 -2.21
CA THR A 90 -1.94 1.67 -2.00
C THR A 90 -1.73 0.31 -2.64
N LEU A 91 -0.64 0.17 -3.38
CA LEU A 91 -0.15 -1.09 -3.91
C LEU A 91 1.02 -1.59 -3.07
N ILE A 92 0.90 -2.78 -2.48
CA ILE A 92 1.98 -3.40 -1.71
C ILE A 92 2.77 -4.34 -2.61
N VAL A 93 4.07 -4.08 -2.72
CA VAL A 93 5.02 -4.84 -3.53
C VAL A 93 6.02 -5.56 -2.62
N PRO A 94 6.09 -6.89 -2.67
CA PRO A 94 7.18 -7.65 -2.07
C PRO A 94 8.43 -7.61 -2.95
N PHE A 95 9.60 -7.34 -2.38
CA PHE A 95 10.85 -7.19 -3.15
C PHE A 95 12.03 -7.99 -2.57
N GLU A 96 11.90 -8.50 -1.35
CA GLU A 96 12.98 -9.23 -0.65
C GLU A 96 13.50 -10.41 -1.47
N GLN A 97 12.57 -11.20 -2.01
CA GLN A 97 12.81 -12.42 -2.79
C GLN A 97 12.82 -12.17 -4.31
N ALA A 98 12.83 -10.91 -4.75
CA ALA A 98 12.84 -10.62 -6.18
C ALA A 98 14.18 -11.07 -6.79
N PRO A 99 14.17 -11.89 -7.86
CA PRO A 99 15.38 -12.33 -8.54
C PRO A 99 16.10 -11.15 -9.19
N THR A 100 17.42 -11.24 -9.25
CA THR A 100 18.25 -10.26 -9.92
C THR A 100 18.50 -10.69 -11.37
N VAL A 101 18.27 -9.80 -12.33
CA VAL A 101 18.44 -10.04 -13.76
C VAL A 101 19.29 -8.94 -14.39
N GLU A 102 20.04 -9.25 -15.44
CA GLU A 102 20.87 -8.29 -16.17
C GLU A 102 20.09 -7.53 -17.23
N SER A 103 19.05 -8.15 -17.80
CA SER A 103 18.18 -7.54 -18.78
C SER A 103 16.76 -8.05 -18.64
N LEU A 104 15.81 -7.21 -19.00
CA LEU A 104 14.40 -7.56 -19.11
C LEU A 104 14.02 -7.61 -20.59
N PRO A 105 13.17 -8.56 -21.00
CA PRO A 105 12.54 -8.48 -22.30
C PRO A 105 11.80 -7.14 -22.41
N THR A 106 12.14 -6.40 -23.47
CA THR A 106 11.45 -5.17 -23.82
C THR A 106 10.42 -5.56 -24.88
N ASP A 107 9.15 -5.42 -24.52
CA ASP A 107 8.05 -5.64 -25.44
C ASP A 107 7.75 -4.31 -26.15
N ASP A 108 7.38 -4.34 -27.43
CA ASP A 108 7.15 -3.13 -28.25
C ASP A 108 6.04 -2.22 -27.65
N TYR A 109 5.19 -2.79 -26.80
CA TYR A 109 4.11 -2.08 -26.10
C TYR A 109 4.36 -2.02 -24.58
N THR A 110 5.50 -1.48 -24.18
CA THR A 110 5.82 -1.24 -22.76
C THR A 110 5.49 0.21 -22.36
N ALA A 111 4.44 0.39 -21.56
CA ALA A 111 4.14 1.67 -20.89
C ALA A 111 4.68 1.60 -19.46
N ALA A 112 5.89 2.14 -19.28
CA ALA A 112 6.58 2.14 -18.00
C ALA A 112 6.33 3.45 -17.25
N LEU A 113 6.10 3.36 -15.95
CA LEU A 113 5.96 4.51 -15.06
C LEU A 113 6.97 4.44 -13.93
N THR A 114 7.79 5.47 -13.80
CA THR A 114 8.76 5.59 -12.70
C THR A 114 8.04 5.98 -11.41
N VAL A 115 8.26 5.19 -10.36
CA VAL A 115 7.79 5.45 -9.00
C VAL A 115 8.85 6.26 -8.29
N LEU A 116 8.44 7.38 -7.71
CA LEU A 116 9.36 8.31 -7.04
C LEU A 116 9.32 8.09 -5.54
N GLN A 117 10.37 8.51 -4.82
CA GLN A 117 10.48 8.36 -3.38
C GLN A 117 9.21 8.80 -2.59
N TYR A 118 8.56 9.90 -3.00
CA TYR A 118 7.36 10.40 -2.32
C TYR A 118 6.09 9.56 -2.58
N ASP A 119 6.12 8.69 -3.60
CA ASP A 119 5.06 7.70 -3.86
C ASP A 119 5.21 6.48 -2.94
N LEU A 120 6.40 6.28 -2.36
CA LEU A 120 6.71 5.15 -1.51
C LEU A 120 6.17 5.33 -0.08
N ARG A 121 5.63 4.24 0.46
CA ARG A 121 5.14 4.12 1.82
C ARG A 121 5.73 2.88 2.46
N VAL A 122 6.76 3.06 3.28
CA VAL A 122 7.31 1.98 4.08
C VAL A 122 6.51 1.84 5.38
N ARG A 123 6.04 0.63 5.67
CA ARG A 123 5.31 0.34 6.90
C ARG A 123 6.30 -0.14 7.96
N LYS A 124 6.45 0.62 9.05
CA LYS A 124 7.28 0.24 10.20
C LYS A 124 6.93 -1.19 10.65
N GLY A 125 7.95 -2.05 10.78
CA GLY A 125 7.81 -3.43 11.26
C GLY A 125 7.48 -4.51 10.22
N ARG A 126 7.45 -4.18 8.92
CA ARG A 126 7.35 -5.20 7.85
C ARG A 126 8.51 -5.07 6.88
N GLN A 127 9.58 -5.81 7.15
CA GLN A 127 10.72 -5.93 6.26
C GLN A 127 10.28 -6.64 4.95
N GLY A 128 11.00 -6.35 3.87
CA GLY A 128 10.82 -7.04 2.59
C GLY A 128 9.63 -6.64 1.71
N ARG A 129 8.84 -5.64 2.13
CA ARG A 129 7.72 -5.09 1.34
C ARG A 129 7.64 -3.57 1.47
N PHE A 130 7.22 -2.90 0.41
CA PHE A 130 6.88 -1.48 0.44
C PHE A 130 5.50 -1.23 -0.17
N GLY A 131 4.88 -0.11 0.19
CA GLY A 131 3.66 0.39 -0.42
C GLY A 131 3.96 1.45 -1.45
N ILE A 132 3.15 1.54 -2.49
CA ILE A 132 3.17 2.60 -3.50
C ILE A 132 1.80 3.28 -3.47
N LEU A 133 1.76 4.62 -3.39
CA LEU A 133 0.53 5.39 -3.49
C LEU A 133 0.08 5.49 -4.95
N LEU A 134 -1.03 4.85 -5.29
CA LEU A 134 -1.52 4.84 -6.67
C LEU A 134 -2.18 6.15 -7.07
N SER A 135 -2.67 6.95 -6.12
CA SER A 135 -3.26 8.27 -6.39
C SER A 135 -2.26 9.19 -7.09
N ASN A 136 -1.05 9.27 -6.56
CA ASN A 136 0.01 10.12 -7.10
C ASN A 136 0.44 9.67 -8.50
N LEU A 137 0.55 8.35 -8.70
CA LEU A 137 0.87 7.78 -10.01
C LEU A 137 -0.23 8.10 -11.04
N SER A 138 -1.49 7.96 -10.64
CA SER A 138 -2.64 8.27 -11.49
C SER A 138 -2.66 9.74 -11.92
N GLU A 139 -2.45 10.66 -10.98
CA GLU A 139 -2.36 12.09 -11.28
C GLU A 139 -1.22 12.40 -12.26
N ARG A 140 -0.05 11.77 -12.10
CA ARG A 140 1.10 11.97 -13.00
C ARG A 140 0.86 11.45 -14.42
N THR A 141 0.06 10.40 -14.58
CA THR A 141 -0.28 9.91 -15.93
C THR A 141 -1.24 10.82 -16.70
N ALA A 142 -1.92 11.77 -16.04
CA ALA A 142 -2.85 12.66 -16.72
C ALA A 142 -2.19 13.56 -17.79
N GLY A 143 -0.88 13.77 -17.70
CA GLY A 143 -0.08 14.52 -18.68
C GLY A 143 0.69 13.65 -19.68
N MET A 144 0.48 12.33 -19.68
CA MET A 144 1.23 11.37 -20.50
C MET A 144 0.42 10.92 -21.73
N PRO A 145 1.06 10.43 -22.80
CA PRO A 145 0.37 9.93 -23.99
C PRO A 145 -0.33 8.58 -23.79
N PHE A 146 -0.31 8.04 -22.56
CA PHE A 146 -0.95 6.80 -22.15
C PHE A 146 -1.70 6.99 -20.83
N THR A 147 -2.68 6.13 -20.62
CA THR A 147 -3.51 6.08 -19.42
C THR A 147 -2.94 5.11 -18.39
N VAL A 148 -3.36 5.26 -17.13
CA VAL A 148 -3.05 4.27 -16.07
C VAL A 148 -3.39 2.83 -16.46
N ASN A 149 -4.42 2.62 -17.27
CA ASN A 149 -4.87 1.29 -17.66
C ASN A 149 -3.94 0.61 -18.67
N GLU A 150 -3.12 1.42 -19.36
CA GLU A 150 -2.13 0.94 -20.33
C GLU A 150 -0.77 0.68 -19.68
N VAL A 151 -0.51 1.27 -18.49
CA VAL A 151 0.71 1.02 -17.72
C VAL A 151 0.82 -0.46 -17.37
N ASN A 152 1.93 -1.07 -17.77
CA ASN A 152 2.23 -2.48 -17.56
C ASN A 152 3.58 -2.70 -16.86
N ARG A 153 4.29 -1.62 -16.52
CA ARG A 153 5.58 -1.70 -15.83
C ARG A 153 5.75 -0.52 -14.86
N LEU A 154 6.19 -0.80 -13.65
CA LEU A 154 6.65 0.20 -12.69
C LEU A 154 8.16 0.08 -12.49
N LEU A 155 8.85 1.21 -12.55
CA LEU A 155 10.29 1.31 -12.33
C LEU A 155 10.54 1.99 -10.99
N ILE A 156 11.23 1.34 -10.07
CA ILE A 156 11.48 1.88 -8.73
C ILE A 156 12.98 1.89 -8.49
N PRO A 157 13.60 3.06 -8.21
CA PRO A 157 15.00 3.10 -7.78
C PRO A 157 15.18 2.34 -6.46
N LEU A 158 16.16 1.44 -6.39
CA LEU A 158 16.44 0.71 -5.15
C LEU A 158 17.00 1.62 -4.05
N ASN A 159 17.67 2.71 -4.43
CA ASN A 159 18.16 3.73 -3.50
C ASN A 159 17.00 4.41 -2.75
N ASP A 160 15.92 4.78 -3.44
CA ASP A 160 14.72 5.37 -2.84
C ASP A 160 14.04 4.42 -1.84
N ILE A 161 14.11 3.10 -2.12
CA ILE A 161 13.61 2.07 -1.20
C ILE A 161 14.50 2.02 0.05
N ALA A 162 15.83 2.04 -0.10
CA ALA A 162 16.76 1.99 1.02
C ALA A 162 16.63 3.23 1.94
N GLU A 163 16.54 4.43 1.37
CA GLU A 163 16.36 5.68 2.13
C GLU A 163 15.02 5.73 2.87
N SER A 164 13.98 5.14 2.30
CA SER A 164 12.66 5.11 2.93
C SER A 164 12.52 4.02 4.02
N MET A 165 13.51 3.13 4.16
CA MET A 165 13.54 2.14 5.23
C MET A 165 14.13 2.71 6.53
N PRO A 166 13.46 2.51 7.68
CA PRO A 166 14.08 2.83 8.96
C PRO A 166 15.30 1.91 9.13
N MET A 167 16.51 2.50 9.18
CA MET A 167 17.72 1.78 9.55
C MET A 167 17.48 1.02 10.87
N PRO A 168 17.90 -0.26 10.97
CA PRO A 168 17.96 -0.91 12.26
C PRO A 168 18.90 -0.10 13.13
N MET A 169 18.38 0.62 14.12
CA MET A 169 19.23 1.26 15.11
C MET A 169 20.09 0.14 15.72
N PRO A 170 21.42 0.31 15.81
CA PRO A 170 22.24 -0.66 16.53
C PRO A 170 21.68 -0.75 17.93
N SER A 171 21.21 -1.95 18.30
CA SER A 171 20.86 -2.24 19.68
C SER A 171 22.07 -1.85 20.51
N SER A 172 21.88 -0.87 21.40
CA SER A 172 22.89 -0.46 22.37
C SER A 172 23.20 -1.67 23.25
N ALA A 173 24.12 -2.51 22.79
CA ALA A 173 24.72 -3.55 23.59
C ALA A 173 25.41 -2.83 24.75
N ALA A 174 24.97 -3.18 25.96
CA ALA A 174 25.47 -2.64 27.20
C ALA A 174 27.00 -2.64 27.22
N VAL A 175 27.58 -1.44 27.31
CA VAL A 175 28.93 -1.23 27.78
C VAL A 175 28.93 -1.61 29.26
N THR A 176 29.24 -2.86 29.56
CA THR A 176 29.66 -3.29 30.89
C THR A 176 31.14 -3.67 30.78
N SER A 177 31.98 -2.65 30.75
CA SER A 177 33.42 -2.78 30.98
C SER A 177 33.64 -3.21 32.43
N HIS A 178 33.75 -4.52 32.68
CA HIS A 178 34.35 -5.03 33.91
C HIS A 178 35.85 -5.17 33.67
N SER A 179 36.56 -4.07 33.89
CA SER A 179 37.98 -4.09 34.17
C SER A 179 38.19 -4.75 35.54
N VAL A 180 38.66 -6.00 35.56
CA VAL A 180 39.34 -6.56 36.73
C VAL A 180 40.81 -6.66 36.38
N GLU A 181 41.53 -5.80 37.08
CA GLU A 181 42.95 -5.54 37.11
C GLU A 181 43.73 -6.80 37.52
N LEU A 182 44.67 -7.24 36.68
CA LEU A 182 45.72 -8.17 37.06
C LEU A 182 46.80 -7.36 37.80
N GLN A 183 47.03 -7.65 39.07
CA GLN A 183 48.27 -7.28 39.76
C GLN A 183 48.81 -8.44 40.61
N ALA A 184 50.08 -8.74 40.30
CA ALA A 184 51.16 -9.38 41.07
C ALA A 184 50.97 -10.83 41.54
#